data_AF-A0A535BGY4-F1
#
_entry.id   AF-A0A535BGY4-F1
#
_cell.length_a   1.000
_cell.length_b   1.000
_cell.length_c   1.000
_cell.angle_alpha   90.00
_cell.angle_beta   90.00
_cell.angle_gamma   90.00
#
_symmetry.space_group_name_H-M   'P 1'
#
loop_
_entity.id
_entity.type
_entity.pdbx_description
1 polymer ?
#
loop_
_entity_poly.entity_id
_entity_poly.type
_entity_poly.pdbx_seq_one_letter_code
_entity_poly.pdbx_strand_id
1 'polypeptide(L)'
;MSEGKSNGISRRNFLKLGVAAGGLVVAGPEWIGTALANRHPHPRPTSITYLDRNMYRKNTDVLTHFGPGEQRGGKMQMMAIGTRRFLFQQGDVIEVTEPLKPKMLNKGGYVGNQLQVAYNAKLGKWILMTGAGVAGTFSTPQWPNGKYDNPELIKQNINQKGLRGVRFYDTSDPAKIAPLSEWSCDQCDPKREIQTGSGTHRNYYDGGQYAYLDTAPDNSFTHMESSVRYYANGIQVIDVSDPTQPKFIANWWLPGQRDGEEEEYKKWREYGDKKSFTTLHGPMYVPQKVEDGGRYGYSAYSAFGMMIHDLSDIKNPKLIGRFYPKMKPGAIPFHTIDIARLNRGFVITNPEALNPDCNEPYQPLWVVDVKDPTKPK
;
A
#
# COMPACT_ATOMS: atom_id res chain seq x y z
N MET A 1 -18.09 35.96 32.09
CA MET A 1 -18.60 34.66 32.59
C MET A 1 -19.60 34.10 31.60
N SER A 2 -19.18 33.19 30.73
CA SER A 2 -20.00 32.07 30.27
C SER A 2 -19.06 30.99 29.71
N GLU A 3 -19.00 29.88 30.41
CA GLU A 3 -18.15 28.73 30.11
C GLU A 3 -18.70 27.98 28.89
N GLY A 4 -17.92 27.94 27.81
CA GLY A 4 -18.20 27.09 26.66
C GLY A 4 -17.80 25.65 26.98
N LYS A 5 -18.80 24.80 27.26
CA LYS A 5 -18.64 23.36 27.50
C LYS A 5 -17.92 22.69 26.33
N SER A 6 -16.78 22.08 26.60
CA SER A 6 -16.12 21.13 25.69
C SER A 6 -17.02 19.91 25.50
N ASN A 7 -17.56 19.72 24.30
CA ASN A 7 -18.26 18.49 23.94
C ASN A 7 -17.24 17.36 23.76
N GLY A 8 -16.88 16.73 24.88
CA GLY A 8 -16.19 15.44 24.89
C GLY A 8 -17.06 14.38 24.21
N ILE A 9 -16.44 13.57 23.36
CA ILE A 9 -17.10 12.47 22.64
C ILE A 9 -17.69 11.50 23.67
N SER A 10 -19.02 11.34 23.64
CA SER A 10 -19.70 10.40 24.54
C SER A 10 -19.31 8.95 24.21
N ARG A 11 -19.31 8.07 25.23
CA ARG A 11 -19.02 6.63 25.10
C ARG A 11 -19.88 5.92 24.03
N ARG A 12 -21.07 6.46 23.71
CA ARG A 12 -21.94 5.99 22.61
C ARG A 12 -21.45 6.38 21.21
N ASN A 13 -20.76 7.52 21.07
CA ASN A 13 -20.17 7.94 19.80
C ASN A 13 -18.84 7.22 19.49
N PHE A 14 -18.10 6.79 20.52
CA PHE A 14 -16.91 5.94 20.37
C PHE A 14 -17.24 4.57 19.75
N LEU A 15 -18.40 3.99 20.09
CA LEU A 15 -18.85 2.70 19.55
C LEU A 15 -19.29 2.76 18.08
N LYS A 16 -19.65 3.93 17.54
CA LYS A 16 -20.04 4.09 16.13
C LYS A 16 -18.86 4.31 15.18
N LEU A 17 -17.73 4.82 15.67
CA LEU A 17 -16.50 5.02 14.88
C LEU A 17 -15.76 3.70 14.57
N GLY A 18 -15.99 2.65 15.36
CA GLY A 18 -15.37 1.32 15.18
C GLY A 18 -15.88 0.49 13.99
N VAL A 19 -16.78 1.03 13.16
CA VAL A 19 -17.36 0.32 12.00
C VAL A 19 -16.78 0.81 10.66
N ALA A 20 -16.16 2.00 10.61
CA ALA A 20 -15.64 2.57 9.36
C ALA A 20 -14.11 2.48 9.20
N ALA A 21 -13.37 1.99 10.20
CA ALA A 21 -11.93 1.79 10.11
C ALA A 21 -11.46 0.67 11.04
N GLY A 22 -11.63 -0.60 10.62
CA GLY A 22 -11.10 -1.76 11.34
C GLY A 22 -11.90 -2.13 12.60
N GLY A 23 -12.45 -3.35 12.59
CA GLY A 23 -13.31 -3.85 13.67
C GLY A 23 -12.63 -3.87 15.04
N LEU A 24 -13.35 -3.38 16.05
CA LEU A 24 -13.04 -3.58 17.47
C LEU A 24 -14.03 -4.58 18.06
N VAL A 25 -13.51 -5.73 18.48
CA VAL A 25 -14.24 -6.77 19.21
C VAL A 25 -14.22 -6.46 20.70
N VAL A 26 -15.37 -6.65 21.35
CA VAL A 26 -15.55 -6.65 22.81
C VAL A 26 -15.01 -7.98 23.37
N ALA A 27 -14.10 -7.92 24.33
CA ALA A 27 -13.50 -9.09 24.96
C ALA A 27 -14.50 -9.86 25.85
N GLY A 28 -14.50 -11.18 25.73
CA GLY A 28 -15.11 -12.14 26.66
C GLY A 28 -14.08 -13.19 27.08
N PRO A 29 -14.26 -13.85 28.23
CA PRO A 29 -13.17 -14.53 28.95
C PRO A 29 -12.79 -15.88 28.31
N GLU A 30 -11.48 -16.01 28.08
CA GLU A 30 -10.59 -17.13 28.41
C GLU A 30 -11.04 -18.58 28.13
N TRP A 31 -10.18 -19.32 27.39
CA TRP A 31 -10.12 -20.79 27.17
C TRP A 31 -10.54 -21.38 25.80
N ILE A 32 -10.11 -20.79 24.69
CA ILE A 32 -9.95 -21.51 23.41
C ILE A 32 -8.59 -21.15 22.81
N GLY A 33 -7.86 -22.15 22.30
CA GLY A 33 -6.45 -22.06 21.90
C GLY A 33 -6.09 -20.77 21.18
N THR A 34 -4.93 -20.20 21.54
CA THR A 34 -4.39 -18.91 21.07
C THR A 34 -4.32 -18.87 19.55
N ALA A 35 -5.42 -18.45 18.93
CA ALA A 35 -5.51 -18.25 17.51
C ALA A 35 -5.18 -16.78 17.25
N LEU A 36 -4.03 -16.56 16.62
CA LEU A 36 -3.39 -15.27 16.42
C LEU A 36 -4.09 -14.50 15.29
N ALA A 37 -5.19 -13.83 15.60
CA ALA A 37 -5.81 -12.93 14.64
C ALA A 37 -4.85 -11.75 14.35
N ASN A 38 -4.65 -11.43 13.08
CA ASN A 38 -3.90 -10.28 12.58
C ASN A 38 -4.51 -8.94 13.04
N ARG A 39 -3.66 -7.96 13.41
CA ARG A 39 -4.02 -6.62 13.93
C ARG A 39 -4.68 -6.59 15.30
N HIS A 40 -4.54 -7.65 16.10
CA HIS A 40 -5.02 -7.65 17.47
C HIS A 40 -3.86 -7.35 18.44
N PRO A 41 -4.02 -6.37 19.35
CA PRO A 41 -3.08 -6.16 20.46
C PRO A 41 -2.96 -7.42 21.30
N HIS A 42 -1.72 -7.81 21.59
CA HIS A 42 -1.35 -8.89 22.51
C HIS A 42 -0.49 -8.28 23.62
N PRO A 43 -1.08 -7.41 24.47
CA PRO A 43 -0.34 -6.73 25.51
C PRO A 43 0.30 -7.77 26.44
N ARG A 44 1.58 -7.59 26.72
CA ARG A 44 2.31 -8.41 27.70
C ARG A 44 2.25 -7.75 29.07
N PRO A 45 2.58 -8.45 30.18
CA PRO A 45 2.66 -7.84 31.50
C PRO A 45 3.59 -6.60 31.57
N THR A 46 4.52 -6.48 30.62
CA THR A 46 5.44 -5.34 30.48
C THR A 46 4.97 -4.25 29.52
N SER A 47 3.80 -4.40 28.87
CA SER A 47 3.26 -3.38 27.98
C SER A 47 2.84 -2.15 28.79
N ILE A 48 3.29 -0.96 28.37
CA ILE A 48 2.86 0.29 29.00
C ILE A 48 1.39 0.57 28.66
N THR A 49 0.62 0.98 29.66
CA THR A 49 -0.82 1.30 29.53
C THR A 49 -1.08 2.79 29.32
N TYR A 50 -0.01 3.57 29.11
CA TYR A 50 -0.04 5.02 28.89
C TYR A 50 0.87 5.40 27.71
N LEU A 51 0.60 6.54 27.08
CA LEU A 51 1.51 7.12 26.08
C LEU A 51 2.74 7.69 26.79
N ASP A 52 3.86 7.00 26.73
CA ASP A 52 5.13 7.55 27.20
C ASP A 52 5.65 8.63 26.23
N ARG A 53 5.52 9.90 26.64
CA ARG A 53 6.02 11.06 25.87
C ARG A 53 7.54 11.09 25.75
N ASN A 54 8.26 10.29 26.52
CA ASN A 54 9.73 10.20 26.49
C ASN A 54 10.23 9.04 25.62
N MET A 55 9.38 8.06 25.29
CA MET A 55 9.77 6.87 24.50
C MET A 55 10.33 7.20 23.11
N TYR A 56 9.90 8.33 22.52
CA TYR A 56 10.33 8.78 21.20
C TYR A 56 11.39 9.89 21.23
N ARG A 57 11.87 10.31 22.41
CA ARG A 57 12.67 11.54 22.56
C ARG A 57 14.18 11.41 22.37
N LYS A 58 14.71 10.24 22.00
CA LYS A 58 16.14 10.14 21.72
C LYS A 58 16.44 10.74 20.35
N ASN A 59 17.07 11.91 20.32
CA ASN A 59 17.47 12.65 19.11
C ASN A 59 16.30 13.09 18.21
N THR A 60 15.08 13.21 18.74
CA THR A 60 13.92 13.72 17.99
C THR A 60 13.12 14.67 18.87
N ASP A 61 12.83 15.87 18.35
CA ASP A 61 11.91 16.83 18.96
C ASP A 61 10.60 16.89 18.19
N VAL A 62 9.47 16.78 18.91
CA VAL A 62 8.14 17.02 18.35
C VAL A 62 7.86 18.53 18.41
N LEU A 63 8.03 19.21 17.28
CA LEU A 63 7.89 20.67 17.18
C LEU A 63 6.43 21.15 17.19
N THR A 64 5.53 20.36 16.61
CA THR A 64 4.09 20.63 16.61
C THR A 64 3.32 19.32 16.45
N HIS A 65 2.02 19.36 16.77
CA HIS A 65 1.10 18.26 16.50
C HIS A 65 -0.17 18.81 15.85
N PHE A 66 -0.47 18.32 14.66
CA PHE A 66 -1.67 18.70 13.91
C PHE A 66 -2.65 17.53 13.86
N GLY A 67 -3.67 17.61 14.70
CA GLY A 67 -4.76 16.63 14.76
C GLY A 67 -6.09 17.30 14.43
N PRO A 68 -6.61 17.21 13.20
CA PRO A 68 -7.87 17.85 12.79
C PRO A 68 -9.15 17.23 13.38
N GLY A 69 -9.07 16.58 14.56
CA GLY A 69 -10.22 16.01 15.28
C GLY A 69 -10.71 14.64 14.80
N GLU A 70 -10.07 14.06 13.78
CA GLU A 70 -10.44 12.75 13.22
C GLU A 70 -9.24 11.79 13.21
N GLN A 71 -9.49 10.48 13.30
CA GLN A 71 -8.46 9.45 13.17
C GLN A 71 -7.87 9.52 11.75
N ARG A 72 -6.56 9.77 11.66
CA ARG A 72 -5.84 9.80 10.39
C ARG A 72 -5.04 8.51 10.18
N GLY A 73 -5.00 8.05 8.93
CA GLY A 73 -4.22 6.90 8.50
C GLY A 73 -3.91 6.96 7.01
N GLY A 74 -3.34 5.88 6.48
CA GLY A 74 -2.96 5.82 5.06
C GLY A 74 -1.66 6.55 4.74
N LYS A 75 -1.32 6.57 3.46
CA LYS A 75 -0.08 7.15 2.97
C LYS A 75 -0.13 8.68 2.99
N MET A 76 1.05 9.25 3.15
CA MET A 76 1.29 10.68 3.12
C MET A 76 2.35 10.99 2.07
N GLN A 77 2.22 12.13 1.41
CA GLN A 77 3.27 12.64 0.55
C GLN A 77 3.30 14.16 0.57
N MET A 78 4.50 14.70 0.49
CA MET A 78 4.71 16.14 0.40
C MET A 78 4.75 16.60 -1.06
N MET A 79 4.19 17.78 -1.30
CA MET A 79 4.29 18.53 -2.55
C MET A 79 4.88 19.92 -2.25
N ALA A 80 5.69 20.45 -3.17
CA ALA A 80 6.28 21.77 -3.08
C ALA A 80 5.93 22.62 -4.31
N ILE A 81 5.34 23.80 -4.08
CA ILE A 81 5.09 24.79 -5.14
C ILE A 81 5.77 26.08 -4.70
N GLY A 82 6.91 26.41 -5.34
CA GLY A 82 7.77 27.50 -4.90
C GLY A 82 8.19 27.33 -3.43
N THR A 83 7.89 28.33 -2.60
CA THR A 83 8.18 28.30 -1.16
C THR A 83 7.12 27.57 -0.34
N ARG A 84 5.94 27.29 -0.91
CA ARG A 84 4.84 26.63 -0.20
C ARG A 84 5.05 25.12 -0.11
N ARG A 85 4.57 24.51 0.97
CA ARG A 85 4.65 23.06 1.22
C ARG A 85 3.28 22.52 1.58
N PHE A 86 2.92 21.40 0.99
CA PHE A 86 1.63 20.75 1.19
C PHE A 86 1.84 19.28 1.53
N LEU A 87 1.01 18.76 2.41
CA LEU A 87 0.95 17.35 2.78
C LEU A 87 -0.42 16.79 2.34
N PHE A 88 -0.38 15.78 1.48
CA PHE A 88 -1.57 15.04 1.05
C PHE A 88 -1.74 13.83 1.96
N GLN A 89 -2.93 13.66 2.54
CA GLN A 89 -3.25 12.49 3.35
C GLN A 89 -4.76 12.27 3.41
N GLN A 90 -5.21 11.04 3.11
CA GLN A 90 -6.58 10.58 3.35
C GLN A 90 -7.68 11.50 2.79
N GLY A 91 -7.48 12.01 1.57
CA GLY A 91 -8.43 12.89 0.90
C GLY A 91 -8.25 14.38 1.19
N ASP A 92 -7.37 14.75 2.13
CA ASP A 92 -7.13 16.13 2.51
C ASP A 92 -5.79 16.67 2.01
N VAL A 93 -5.74 17.99 1.83
CA VAL A 93 -4.51 18.75 1.67
C VAL A 93 -4.29 19.65 2.88
N ILE A 94 -3.13 19.50 3.51
CA ILE A 94 -2.69 20.30 4.65
C ILE A 94 -1.54 21.18 4.18
N GLU A 95 -1.66 22.49 4.36
CA GLU A 95 -0.52 23.40 4.15
C GLU A 95 0.42 23.34 5.35
N VAL A 96 1.68 23.01 5.07
CA VAL A 96 2.77 22.84 6.05
C VAL A 96 3.96 23.76 5.76
N THR A 97 3.72 24.86 5.03
CA THR A 97 4.71 25.90 4.73
C THR A 97 5.33 26.47 6.02
N GLU A 98 4.48 26.75 7.02
CA GLU A 98 4.90 27.04 8.40
C GLU A 98 4.78 25.75 9.21
N PRO A 99 5.87 24.98 9.42
CA PRO A 99 5.77 23.65 10.04
C PRO A 99 5.28 23.69 11.48
N LEU A 100 5.36 24.83 12.18
CA LEU A 100 4.81 25.01 13.53
C LEU A 100 3.31 25.32 13.55
N LYS A 101 2.75 25.78 12.42
CA LYS A 101 1.35 26.21 12.28
C LYS A 101 0.71 25.61 11.03
N PRO A 102 0.67 24.27 10.91
CA PRO A 102 0.00 23.60 9.81
C PRO A 102 -1.49 23.98 9.75
N LYS A 103 -2.03 24.10 8.53
CA LYS A 103 -3.41 24.54 8.28
C LYS A 103 -4.09 23.54 7.35
N MET A 104 -5.34 23.18 7.67
CA MET A 104 -6.18 22.43 6.74
C MET A 104 -6.50 23.35 5.55
N LEU A 105 -6.00 23.03 4.36
CA LEU A 105 -6.20 23.84 3.16
C LEU A 105 -7.43 23.37 2.38
N ASN A 106 -7.56 22.06 2.18
CA ASN A 106 -8.61 21.47 1.36
C ASN A 106 -9.03 20.13 1.96
N LYS A 107 -10.13 20.14 2.74
CA LYS A 107 -10.67 18.93 3.39
C LYS A 107 -11.52 18.16 2.40
N GLY A 108 -11.23 16.87 2.18
CA GLY A 108 -11.95 16.03 1.24
C GLY A 108 -11.79 16.44 -0.23
N GLY A 109 -10.68 17.10 -0.58
CA GLY A 109 -10.38 17.56 -1.93
C GLY A 109 -10.15 16.43 -2.95
N TYR A 110 -9.90 15.20 -2.49
CA TYR A 110 -9.74 14.02 -3.35
C TYR A 110 -10.21 12.74 -2.64
N VAL A 111 -10.30 11.63 -3.37
CA VAL A 111 -10.69 10.32 -2.84
C VAL A 111 -9.48 9.40 -2.79
N GLY A 112 -9.25 8.71 -1.67
CA GLY A 112 -8.26 7.65 -1.55
C GLY A 112 -7.23 7.87 -0.44
N ASN A 113 -6.60 6.78 -0.02
CA ASN A 113 -5.63 6.74 1.08
C ASN A 113 -4.25 6.19 0.65
N GLN A 114 -4.15 5.65 -0.56
CA GLN A 114 -2.91 5.27 -1.23
C GLN A 114 -2.67 6.33 -2.30
N LEU A 115 -1.58 7.09 -2.22
CA LEU A 115 -1.37 8.23 -3.10
C LEU A 115 0.06 8.37 -3.60
N GLN A 116 0.18 8.95 -4.79
CA GLN A 116 1.40 9.45 -5.41
C GLN A 116 1.10 10.82 -6.05
N VAL A 117 1.82 11.87 -5.68
CA VAL A 117 1.75 13.20 -6.29
C VAL A 117 3.10 13.54 -6.92
N ALA A 118 3.08 13.90 -8.19
CA ALA A 118 4.28 14.22 -8.94
C ALA A 118 4.02 15.28 -10.01
N TYR A 119 5.05 16.06 -10.32
CA TYR A 119 4.98 17.08 -11.36
C TYR A 119 5.26 16.46 -12.72
N ASN A 120 4.32 16.57 -13.65
CA ASN A 120 4.49 16.20 -15.03
C ASN A 120 4.97 17.41 -15.84
N ALA A 121 6.25 17.37 -16.24
CA ALA A 121 6.90 18.47 -16.93
C ALA A 121 6.33 18.73 -18.35
N LYS A 122 5.86 17.69 -19.04
CA LYS A 122 5.28 17.82 -20.39
C LYS A 122 3.92 18.51 -20.34
N LEU A 123 3.13 18.24 -19.30
CA LEU A 123 1.80 18.83 -19.11
C LEU A 123 1.84 20.17 -18.35
N GLY A 124 2.94 20.46 -17.65
CA GLY A 124 3.04 21.63 -16.78
C GLY A 124 2.13 21.55 -15.55
N LYS A 125 1.86 20.33 -15.05
CA LYS A 125 0.84 20.07 -14.03
C LYS A 125 1.34 19.17 -12.91
N TRP A 126 0.84 19.40 -11.70
CA TRP A 126 0.92 18.43 -10.61
C TRP A 126 -0.19 17.40 -10.74
N ILE A 127 0.18 16.14 -10.89
CA ILE A 127 -0.76 15.04 -11.04
C ILE A 127 -0.75 14.21 -9.76
N LEU A 128 -1.93 14.03 -9.18
CA LEU A 128 -2.16 13.13 -8.06
C LEU A 128 -2.80 11.85 -8.59
N MET A 129 -2.18 10.71 -8.30
CA MET A 129 -2.71 9.38 -8.52
C MET A 129 -3.12 8.78 -7.17
N THR A 130 -4.33 8.24 -7.08
CA THR A 130 -4.81 7.54 -5.88
C THR A 130 -5.25 6.13 -6.20
N GLY A 131 -5.00 5.19 -5.29
CA GLY A 131 -5.39 3.79 -5.43
C GLY A 131 -6.79 3.49 -4.89
N ALA A 132 -7.45 2.51 -5.50
CA ALA A 132 -8.70 1.91 -5.06
C ALA A 132 -8.63 0.38 -5.23
N GLY A 133 -9.07 -0.36 -4.23
CA GLY A 133 -9.02 -1.81 -4.25
C GLY A 133 -9.99 -2.44 -3.27
N VAL A 134 -10.06 -3.76 -3.32
CA VAL A 134 -10.93 -4.57 -2.46
C VAL A 134 -10.42 -4.61 -1.02
N ALA A 135 -11.34 -4.78 -0.09
CA ALA A 135 -11.04 -4.98 1.32
C ALA A 135 -10.25 -6.28 1.51
N GLY A 136 -9.26 -6.25 2.40
CA GLY A 136 -8.56 -7.47 2.79
C GLY A 136 -9.51 -8.45 3.49
N THR A 137 -9.17 -9.74 3.44
CA THR A 137 -9.89 -10.82 4.11
C THR A 137 -9.34 -11.04 5.52
N PHE A 138 -9.20 -9.96 6.28
CA PHE A 138 -8.56 -9.95 7.59
C PHE A 138 -9.23 -10.94 8.56
N SER A 139 -8.40 -11.56 9.39
CA SER A 139 -8.86 -12.34 10.53
C SER A 139 -9.60 -11.51 11.56
N THR A 140 -10.46 -12.16 12.33
CA THR A 140 -11.12 -11.61 13.51
C THR A 140 -10.93 -12.57 14.69
N PRO A 141 -11.29 -12.20 15.92
CA PRO A 141 -11.31 -13.13 17.05
C PRO A 141 -12.21 -14.34 16.83
N GLN A 142 -13.27 -14.21 16.02
CA GLN A 142 -14.13 -15.32 15.62
C GLN A 142 -13.50 -16.16 14.49
N TRP A 143 -12.75 -15.54 13.58
CA TRP A 143 -12.12 -16.16 12.41
C TRP A 143 -10.63 -15.83 12.38
N PRO A 144 -9.83 -16.45 13.26
CA PRO A 144 -8.43 -16.09 13.47
C PRO A 144 -7.52 -16.32 12.25
N ASN A 145 -7.92 -17.20 11.31
CA ASN A 145 -7.24 -17.41 10.03
C ASN A 145 -7.96 -16.75 8.84
N GLY A 146 -8.81 -15.74 9.09
CA GLY A 146 -9.43 -14.92 8.04
C GLY A 146 -10.21 -15.74 7.01
N LYS A 147 -9.86 -15.59 5.73
CA LYS A 147 -10.53 -16.30 4.61
C LYS A 147 -10.55 -17.82 4.74
N TYR A 148 -9.62 -18.42 5.49
CA TYR A 148 -9.56 -19.87 5.67
C TYR A 148 -10.61 -20.40 6.66
N ASP A 149 -10.97 -19.59 7.67
CA ASP A 149 -12.01 -19.93 8.62
C ASP A 149 -13.39 -19.43 8.15
N ASN A 150 -13.42 -18.35 7.37
CA ASN A 150 -14.64 -17.75 6.84
C ASN A 150 -14.57 -17.48 5.33
N PRO A 151 -15.00 -18.45 4.49
CA PRO A 151 -15.05 -18.29 3.03
C PRO A 151 -16.00 -17.17 2.56
N GLU A 152 -16.92 -16.68 3.38
CA GLU A 152 -17.80 -15.56 3.02
C GLU A 152 -17.01 -14.27 2.79
N LEU A 153 -15.85 -14.11 3.44
CA LEU A 153 -14.95 -12.98 3.19
C LEU A 153 -14.47 -12.94 1.73
N ILE A 154 -14.29 -14.09 1.10
CA ILE A 154 -13.91 -14.19 -0.32
C ILE A 154 -15.08 -13.73 -1.20
N LYS A 155 -16.30 -14.20 -0.93
CA LYS A 155 -17.49 -13.79 -1.69
C LYS A 155 -17.76 -12.30 -1.55
N GLN A 156 -17.63 -11.74 -0.35
CA GLN A 156 -17.75 -10.31 -0.12
C GLN A 156 -16.69 -9.53 -0.90
N ASN A 157 -15.44 -10.01 -0.90
CA ASN A 157 -14.35 -9.43 -1.67
C ASN A 157 -14.64 -9.45 -3.18
N ILE A 158 -15.05 -10.60 -3.74
CA ILE A 158 -15.40 -10.76 -5.16
C ILE A 158 -16.56 -9.83 -5.54
N ASN A 159 -17.59 -9.71 -4.70
CA ASN A 159 -18.78 -8.90 -4.98
C ASN A 159 -18.65 -7.45 -4.50
N GLN A 160 -17.50 -7.03 -3.99
CA GLN A 160 -17.31 -5.66 -3.52
C GLN A 160 -17.48 -4.68 -4.69
N LYS A 161 -18.39 -3.73 -4.49
CA LYS A 161 -18.73 -2.69 -5.45
C LYS A 161 -17.69 -1.57 -5.46
N GLY A 162 -17.56 -0.92 -6.61
CA GLY A 162 -16.74 0.26 -6.82
C GLY A 162 -15.41 -0.02 -7.51
N LEU A 163 -14.64 1.05 -7.71
CA LEU A 163 -13.41 1.04 -8.49
C LEU A 163 -12.36 0.09 -7.91
N ARG A 164 -11.78 -0.72 -8.80
CA ARG A 164 -10.61 -1.57 -8.61
C ARG A 164 -9.51 -1.09 -9.55
N GLY A 165 -8.80 -0.04 -9.14
CA GLY A 165 -7.75 0.55 -9.96
C GLY A 165 -7.21 1.85 -9.40
N VAL A 166 -7.11 2.89 -10.22
CA VAL A 166 -6.58 4.21 -9.81
C VAL A 166 -7.41 5.38 -10.30
N ARG A 167 -7.30 6.52 -9.62
CA ARG A 167 -7.86 7.81 -10.05
C ARG A 167 -6.76 8.83 -10.26
N PHE A 168 -6.94 9.70 -11.25
CA PHE A 168 -6.04 10.80 -11.55
C PHE A 168 -6.72 12.14 -11.29
N TYR A 169 -5.97 13.08 -10.73
CA TYR A 169 -6.40 14.45 -10.45
C TYR A 169 -5.33 15.46 -10.87
N ASP A 170 -5.76 16.63 -11.34
CA ASP A 170 -4.93 17.83 -11.41
C ASP A 170 -4.94 18.50 -10.03
N THR A 171 -3.75 18.63 -9.46
CA THR A 171 -3.50 19.19 -8.12
C THR A 171 -2.58 20.41 -8.18
N SER A 172 -2.45 21.01 -9.37
CA SER A 172 -1.64 22.22 -9.58
C SER A 172 -2.13 23.39 -8.73
N ASP A 173 -3.44 23.45 -8.48
CA ASP A 173 -4.03 24.24 -7.40
C ASP A 173 -4.46 23.31 -6.24
N PRO A 174 -3.69 23.23 -5.14
CA PRO A 174 -4.03 22.34 -4.02
C PRO A 174 -5.31 22.76 -3.27
N ALA A 175 -5.77 24.01 -3.42
CA ALA A 175 -7.06 24.44 -2.86
C ALA A 175 -8.24 24.03 -3.75
N LYS A 176 -8.01 23.72 -5.04
CA LYS A 176 -9.03 23.36 -6.02
C LYS A 176 -8.57 22.20 -6.90
N ILE A 177 -8.58 21.01 -6.32
CA ILE A 177 -8.26 19.76 -7.01
C ILE A 177 -9.35 19.44 -8.05
N ALA A 178 -8.94 19.07 -9.26
CA ALA A 178 -9.85 18.67 -10.33
C ALA A 178 -9.67 17.19 -10.70
N PRO A 179 -10.72 16.35 -10.71
CA PRO A 179 -10.63 14.99 -11.21
C PRO A 179 -10.35 14.98 -12.71
N LEU A 180 -9.54 14.01 -13.17
CA LEU A 180 -9.17 13.84 -14.58
C LEU A 180 -9.77 12.56 -15.17
N SER A 181 -9.49 11.41 -14.55
CA SER A 181 -9.99 10.12 -15.01
C SER A 181 -9.95 9.05 -13.92
N GLU A 182 -10.59 7.92 -14.19
CA GLU A 182 -10.46 6.68 -13.43
C GLU A 182 -9.97 5.57 -14.37
N TRP A 183 -9.13 4.69 -13.86
CA TRP A 183 -8.62 3.51 -14.56
C TRP A 183 -9.04 2.26 -13.79
N SER A 184 -9.68 1.30 -14.46
CA SER A 184 -9.96 -0.03 -13.93
C SER A 184 -8.82 -0.99 -14.29
N CYS A 185 -8.26 -1.70 -13.31
CA CYS A 185 -7.14 -2.62 -13.56
C CYS A 185 -7.52 -3.86 -14.38
N ASP A 186 -8.81 -4.18 -14.45
CA ASP A 186 -9.35 -5.20 -15.36
C ASP A 186 -9.61 -4.70 -16.79
N GLN A 187 -9.24 -3.45 -17.08
CA GLN A 187 -9.33 -2.79 -18.39
C GLN A 187 -10.76 -2.62 -18.94
N CYS A 188 -11.77 -2.89 -18.12
CA CYS A 188 -13.17 -2.62 -18.46
C CYS A 188 -13.57 -1.19 -18.05
N ASP A 189 -14.84 -0.83 -18.27
CA ASP A 189 -15.36 0.47 -17.84
C ASP A 189 -15.19 0.66 -16.31
N PRO A 190 -14.48 1.71 -15.85
CA PRO A 190 -14.29 2.00 -14.42
C PRO A 190 -15.59 2.31 -13.67
N LYS A 191 -16.70 2.55 -14.38
CA LYS A 191 -18.04 2.75 -13.79
C LYS A 191 -18.81 1.46 -13.55
N ARG A 192 -18.31 0.31 -14.00
CA ARG A 192 -18.96 -0.99 -13.70
C ARG A 192 -19.08 -1.15 -12.19
N GLU A 193 -20.27 -1.58 -11.76
CA GLU A 193 -20.58 -1.72 -10.35
C GLU A 193 -19.66 -2.72 -9.65
N ILE A 194 -19.40 -3.86 -10.29
CA ILE A 194 -18.49 -4.90 -9.83
C ILE A 194 -17.40 -5.11 -10.89
N GLN A 195 -16.15 -4.93 -10.48
CA GLN A 195 -14.94 -5.13 -11.27
C GLN A 195 -14.22 -6.42 -10.85
N THR A 196 -13.29 -6.93 -11.64
CA THR A 196 -12.52 -8.15 -11.33
C THR A 196 -11.15 -7.83 -10.75
N GLY A 197 -10.52 -8.83 -10.12
CA GLY A 197 -9.19 -8.70 -9.52
C GLY A 197 -9.20 -7.87 -8.24
N SER A 198 -8.04 -7.36 -7.84
CA SER A 198 -7.87 -6.71 -6.52
C SER A 198 -8.12 -5.21 -6.53
N GLY A 199 -8.04 -4.57 -7.69
CA GLY A 199 -7.67 -3.16 -7.77
C GLY A 199 -6.25 -2.94 -7.25
N THR A 200 -5.92 -1.75 -6.77
CA THR A 200 -4.53 -1.44 -6.39
C THR A 200 -4.27 -1.36 -4.90
N HIS A 201 -3.02 -1.67 -4.51
CA HIS A 201 -2.53 -1.47 -3.14
C HIS A 201 -1.41 -0.42 -3.06
N ARG A 202 -0.24 -0.64 -3.68
CA ARG A 202 0.86 0.35 -3.68
C ARG A 202 1.38 0.65 -5.09
N ASN A 203 1.13 1.86 -5.57
CA ASN A 203 1.49 2.28 -6.93
C ASN A 203 2.67 3.27 -6.95
N TYR A 204 3.37 3.34 -8.07
CA TYR A 204 4.45 4.31 -8.34
C TYR A 204 4.12 5.12 -9.60
N TYR A 205 4.27 6.43 -9.44
CA TYR A 205 4.17 7.41 -10.52
C TYR A 205 5.06 8.58 -10.12
N ASP A 206 5.94 8.99 -11.02
CA ASP A 206 6.97 10.00 -10.77
C ASP A 206 6.82 11.26 -11.65
N GLY A 207 5.63 11.43 -12.25
CA GLY A 207 5.34 12.54 -13.16
C GLY A 207 5.69 12.23 -14.62
N GLY A 208 6.17 11.01 -14.90
CA GLY A 208 6.49 10.55 -16.24
C GLY A 208 5.31 10.16 -17.11
N GLN A 209 5.63 9.40 -18.16
CA GLN A 209 4.72 8.76 -19.09
C GLN A 209 4.07 7.52 -18.49
N TYR A 210 4.72 6.79 -17.58
CA TYR A 210 4.21 5.51 -17.10
C TYR A 210 3.85 5.54 -15.61
N ALA A 211 2.78 4.84 -15.25
CA ALA A 211 2.49 4.47 -13.87
C ALA A 211 2.56 2.95 -13.70
N TYR A 212 3.04 2.53 -12.53
CA TYR A 212 3.33 1.13 -12.20
C TYR A 212 2.47 0.73 -11.01
N LEU A 213 1.53 -0.17 -11.27
CA LEU A 213 0.45 -0.51 -10.35
C LEU A 213 0.69 -1.88 -9.72
N ASP A 214 0.37 -1.98 -8.43
CA ASP A 214 0.37 -3.22 -7.66
C ASP A 214 -1.04 -3.79 -7.65
N THR A 215 -1.31 -4.74 -8.56
CA THR A 215 -2.68 -5.25 -8.83
C THR A 215 -2.70 -6.70 -9.30
N ALA A 216 -3.74 -7.41 -8.93
CA ALA A 216 -4.28 -8.54 -9.70
C ALA A 216 -5.27 -7.99 -10.74
N PRO A 217 -5.04 -8.20 -12.05
CA PRO A 217 -5.89 -7.64 -13.11
C PRO A 217 -7.22 -8.37 -13.27
N ASP A 218 -7.35 -9.62 -12.81
CA ASP A 218 -8.59 -10.40 -12.94
C ASP A 218 -8.75 -11.40 -11.78
N ASN A 219 -9.83 -12.17 -11.80
CA ASN A 219 -10.19 -13.08 -10.71
C ASN A 219 -9.36 -14.37 -10.67
N SER A 220 -8.48 -14.63 -11.65
CA SER A 220 -7.65 -15.84 -11.67
C SER A 220 -6.44 -15.76 -10.73
N PHE A 221 -6.09 -14.59 -10.20
CA PHE A 221 -4.90 -14.41 -9.36
C PHE A 221 -5.15 -14.84 -7.91
N THR A 222 -5.48 -16.11 -7.67
CA THR A 222 -5.98 -16.57 -6.37
C THR A 222 -4.94 -17.27 -5.48
N HIS A 223 -3.74 -17.56 -6.00
CA HIS A 223 -2.66 -18.25 -5.28
C HIS A 223 -1.92 -17.32 -4.29
N MET A 224 -2.69 -16.75 -3.37
CA MET A 224 -2.25 -15.99 -2.21
C MET A 224 -2.29 -16.88 -0.97
N GLU A 225 -1.13 -17.18 -0.40
CA GLU A 225 -0.99 -17.97 0.84
C GLU A 225 -1.49 -17.20 2.08
N SER A 226 -1.31 -15.89 2.12
CA SER A 226 -1.74 -15.11 3.28
C SER A 226 -3.27 -15.08 3.38
N SER A 227 -3.79 -15.29 4.59
CA SER A 227 -5.22 -15.16 4.88
C SER A 227 -5.74 -13.74 4.72
N VAL A 228 -4.86 -12.74 4.75
CA VAL A 228 -5.17 -11.30 4.83
C VAL A 228 -5.70 -10.73 3.52
N ARG A 229 -5.44 -11.41 2.40
CA ARG A 229 -5.88 -11.02 1.07
C ARG A 229 -6.38 -12.23 0.31
N TYR A 230 -7.31 -12.00 -0.59
CA TYR A 230 -7.76 -13.04 -1.51
C TYR A 230 -6.86 -13.12 -2.75
N TYR A 231 -6.59 -11.99 -3.41
CA TYR A 231 -5.81 -11.96 -4.65
C TYR A 231 -4.29 -11.80 -4.45
N ALA A 232 -3.52 -12.41 -5.34
CA ALA A 232 -2.07 -12.29 -5.48
C ALA A 232 -1.72 -11.25 -6.55
N ASN A 233 -1.25 -10.07 -6.15
CA ASN A 233 -0.97 -8.99 -7.08
C ASN A 233 0.31 -9.24 -7.88
N GLY A 234 0.30 -8.79 -9.13
CA GLY A 234 1.47 -8.59 -9.98
C GLY A 234 1.67 -7.10 -10.29
N ILE A 235 2.47 -6.83 -11.32
CA ILE A 235 2.70 -5.48 -11.85
C ILE A 235 1.74 -5.25 -13.02
N GLN A 236 1.08 -4.10 -13.03
CA GLN A 236 0.47 -3.55 -14.24
C GLN A 236 1.14 -2.23 -14.60
N VAL A 237 1.48 -2.06 -15.87
CA VAL A 237 2.02 -0.82 -16.42
C VAL A 237 0.93 -0.16 -17.26
N ILE A 238 0.73 1.13 -17.03
CA ILE A 238 -0.15 1.97 -17.84
C ILE A 238 0.59 3.20 -18.35
N ASP A 239 0.28 3.61 -19.58
CA ASP A 239 0.66 4.91 -20.12
C ASP A 239 -0.32 5.96 -19.61
N VAL A 240 0.25 7.01 -19.02
CA VAL A 240 -0.38 8.17 -18.39
C VAL A 240 0.22 9.47 -18.95
N SER A 241 0.78 9.44 -20.17
CA SER A 241 1.18 10.67 -20.89
C SER A 241 0.03 11.66 -20.99
N ASP A 242 -1.20 11.13 -21.13
CA ASP A 242 -2.44 11.85 -20.94
C ASP A 242 -3.22 11.22 -19.75
N PRO A 243 -3.17 11.83 -18.55
CA PRO A 243 -3.87 11.32 -17.37
C PRO A 243 -5.40 11.45 -17.48
N THR A 244 -5.95 12.06 -18.53
CA THR A 244 -7.39 12.02 -18.80
C THR A 244 -7.82 10.76 -19.55
N GLN A 245 -6.89 10.08 -20.22
CA GLN A 245 -7.13 8.84 -20.97
C GLN A 245 -5.95 7.84 -20.83
N PRO A 246 -5.76 7.24 -19.64
CA PRO A 246 -4.73 6.22 -19.44
C PRO A 246 -4.90 5.02 -20.37
N LYS A 247 -3.79 4.38 -20.75
CA LYS A 247 -3.79 3.22 -21.66
C LYS A 247 -3.04 2.05 -21.05
N PHE A 248 -3.57 0.85 -21.25
CA PHE A 248 -2.87 -0.38 -20.86
C PHE A 248 -1.58 -0.57 -21.65
N ILE A 249 -0.53 -1.05 -20.98
CA ILE A 249 0.77 -1.38 -21.60
C ILE A 249 1.14 -2.84 -21.36
N ALA A 250 1.21 -3.26 -20.10
CA ALA A 250 1.65 -4.61 -19.75
C ALA A 250 1.08 -5.07 -18.40
N ASN A 251 0.94 -6.38 -18.25
CA ASN A 251 0.86 -7.04 -16.95
C ASN A 251 2.07 -7.97 -16.81
N TRP A 252 2.61 -8.10 -15.61
CA TRP A 252 3.65 -9.06 -15.28
C TRP A 252 3.35 -9.71 -13.93
N TRP A 253 3.57 -11.03 -13.83
CA TRP A 253 3.42 -11.78 -12.59
C TRP A 253 4.48 -12.88 -12.51
N LEU A 254 4.75 -13.35 -11.30
CA LEU A 254 5.59 -14.52 -11.07
C LEU A 254 4.79 -15.77 -11.45
N PRO A 255 5.35 -16.71 -12.23
CA PRO A 255 4.67 -17.97 -12.55
C PRO A 255 4.21 -18.71 -11.29
N GLY A 256 2.95 -19.16 -11.32
CA GLY A 256 2.24 -19.79 -10.21
C GLY A 256 1.23 -18.89 -9.51
N GLN A 257 1.16 -17.58 -9.82
CA GLN A 257 0.24 -16.66 -9.15
C GLN A 257 -1.23 -16.83 -9.55
N ARG A 258 -1.48 -17.52 -10.67
CA ARG A 258 -2.81 -17.62 -11.27
C ARG A 258 -3.35 -19.05 -11.32
N ASP A 259 -4.67 -19.16 -11.36
CA ASP A 259 -5.39 -20.38 -11.71
C ASP A 259 -4.88 -20.90 -13.08
N GLY A 260 -4.64 -22.20 -13.19
CA GLY A 260 -4.03 -22.83 -14.36
C GLY A 260 -2.49 -22.88 -14.34
N GLU A 261 -1.84 -22.31 -13.32
CA GLU A 261 -0.39 -22.38 -13.11
C GLU A 261 -0.01 -23.28 -11.91
N GLU A 262 -0.82 -24.30 -11.59
CA GLU A 262 -0.68 -25.11 -10.37
C GLU A 262 0.68 -25.81 -10.25
N GLU A 263 1.27 -26.21 -11.36
CA GLU A 263 2.59 -26.84 -11.38
C GLU A 263 3.72 -25.88 -10.99
N GLU A 264 3.60 -24.59 -11.34
CA GLU A 264 4.54 -23.56 -10.86
C GLU A 264 4.25 -23.16 -9.42
N TYR A 265 2.97 -23.06 -9.05
CA TYR A 265 2.53 -22.77 -7.69
C TYR A 265 3.11 -23.75 -6.66
N LYS A 266 3.04 -25.06 -6.94
CA LYS A 266 3.58 -26.12 -6.06
C LYS A 266 5.10 -26.08 -5.88
N LYS A 267 5.85 -25.35 -6.73
CA LYS A 267 7.31 -25.23 -6.62
C LYS A 267 7.76 -24.17 -5.63
N TRP A 268 6.86 -23.29 -5.20
CA TRP A 268 7.23 -22.21 -4.27
C TRP A 268 7.60 -22.77 -2.90
N ARG A 269 8.59 -22.16 -2.25
CA ARG A 269 8.95 -22.49 -0.87
C ARG A 269 7.81 -22.19 0.11
N GLU A 270 6.96 -21.24 -0.25
CA GLU A 270 5.81 -20.75 0.51
C GLU A 270 4.56 -21.62 0.33
N TYR A 271 4.56 -22.56 -0.61
CA TYR A 271 3.38 -23.37 -0.96
C TYR A 271 2.78 -24.08 0.26
N GLY A 272 1.47 -23.88 0.45
CA GLY A 272 0.66 -24.49 1.49
C GLY A 272 0.89 -23.94 2.91
N ASP A 273 1.74 -22.93 3.09
CA ASP A 273 2.06 -22.42 4.42
C ASP A 273 0.95 -21.57 5.06
N LYS A 274 0.00 -21.09 4.24
CA LYS A 274 -1.16 -20.27 4.63
C LYS A 274 -0.82 -18.98 5.40
N LYS A 275 0.40 -18.48 5.25
CA LYS A 275 0.97 -17.36 6.02
C LYS A 275 1.68 -16.34 5.14
N SER A 276 2.38 -16.81 4.13
CA SER A 276 3.23 -15.99 3.30
C SER A 276 2.42 -15.07 2.41
N PHE A 277 2.85 -13.81 2.30
CA PHE A 277 2.27 -12.91 1.31
C PHE A 277 2.93 -13.20 -0.05
N THR A 278 2.37 -14.14 -0.81
CA THR A 278 2.83 -14.56 -2.15
C THR A 278 2.35 -13.58 -3.23
N THR A 279 2.76 -12.31 -3.09
CA THR A 279 2.22 -11.19 -3.88
C THR A 279 3.25 -10.08 -4.04
N LEU A 280 3.08 -9.25 -5.06
CA LEU A 280 3.59 -7.89 -5.00
C LEU A 280 2.95 -7.16 -3.81
N HIS A 281 3.74 -6.43 -3.04
CA HIS A 281 3.24 -5.65 -1.91
C HIS A 281 4.01 -4.33 -1.76
N GLY A 282 4.09 -3.60 -2.86
CA GLY A 282 4.90 -2.41 -3.03
C GLY A 282 4.89 -2.04 -4.50
N PRO A 283 5.09 -0.78 -4.89
CA PRO A 283 5.16 -0.53 -6.31
C PRO A 283 6.47 -1.08 -6.88
N MET A 284 6.52 -1.21 -8.20
CA MET A 284 7.77 -1.26 -8.93
C MET A 284 8.35 0.16 -9.02
N TYR A 285 9.40 0.43 -8.25
CA TYR A 285 10.14 1.68 -8.30
C TYR A 285 11.02 1.71 -9.54
N VAL A 286 10.86 2.76 -10.35
CA VAL A 286 11.63 2.96 -11.58
C VAL A 286 12.49 4.22 -11.41
N PRO A 287 13.79 4.08 -11.04
CA PRO A 287 14.66 5.19 -10.62
C PRO A 287 14.96 6.20 -11.73
N GLN A 288 14.93 5.74 -12.98
CA GLN A 288 15.04 6.58 -14.17
C GLN A 288 13.86 6.23 -15.06
N LYS A 289 13.09 7.24 -15.46
CA LYS A 289 11.93 7.08 -16.34
C LYS A 289 12.33 6.34 -17.62
N VAL A 290 11.46 5.45 -18.08
CA VAL A 290 11.73 4.64 -19.28
C VAL A 290 11.84 5.52 -20.52
N GLU A 291 11.00 6.55 -20.63
CA GLU A 291 11.06 7.54 -21.70
C GLU A 291 12.31 8.43 -21.67
N ASP A 292 13.04 8.46 -20.54
CA ASP A 292 14.33 9.14 -20.37
C ASP A 292 15.51 8.17 -20.51
N GLY A 293 15.30 6.98 -21.09
CA GLY A 293 16.34 5.95 -21.28
C GLY A 293 16.57 5.03 -20.07
N GLY A 294 15.70 5.11 -19.06
CA GLY A 294 15.73 4.19 -17.93
C GLY A 294 15.35 2.76 -18.31
N ARG A 295 15.98 1.79 -17.67
CA ARG A 295 15.85 0.37 -18.03
C ARG A 295 15.34 -0.52 -16.91
N TYR A 296 15.52 -0.16 -15.65
CA TYR A 296 15.33 -1.10 -14.55
C TYR A 296 14.19 -0.69 -13.62
N GLY A 297 13.38 -1.66 -13.21
CA GLY A 297 12.38 -1.52 -12.16
C GLY A 297 12.66 -2.42 -10.97
N TYR A 298 12.50 -1.92 -9.75
CA TYR A 298 12.76 -2.62 -8.48
C TYR A 298 11.46 -2.81 -7.71
N SER A 299 11.12 -4.06 -7.41
CA SER A 299 9.81 -4.40 -6.86
C SER A 299 9.93 -5.22 -5.58
N ALA A 300 9.11 -4.87 -4.58
CA ALA A 300 9.02 -5.56 -3.30
C ALA A 300 7.93 -6.64 -3.37
N TYR A 301 8.34 -7.86 -3.69
CA TYR A 301 7.45 -9.00 -3.90
C TYR A 301 7.22 -9.81 -2.62
N SER A 302 7.12 -9.12 -1.49
CA SER A 302 6.84 -9.70 -0.17
C SER A 302 7.60 -10.99 0.10
N ALA A 303 6.92 -12.13 0.30
CA ALA A 303 7.56 -13.40 0.63
C ALA A 303 8.53 -13.86 -0.47
N PHE A 304 8.31 -13.46 -1.73
CA PHE A 304 9.17 -13.80 -2.85
C PHE A 304 10.43 -12.95 -2.97
N GLY A 305 10.65 -11.96 -2.09
CA GLY A 305 11.88 -11.19 -2.07
C GLY A 305 11.80 -9.89 -2.85
N MET A 306 12.97 -9.33 -3.14
CA MET A 306 13.12 -8.22 -4.06
C MET A 306 13.36 -8.75 -5.48
N MET A 307 12.67 -8.17 -6.46
CA MET A 307 12.82 -8.50 -7.88
C MET A 307 13.22 -7.28 -8.69
N ILE A 308 14.11 -7.49 -9.67
CA ILE A 308 14.60 -6.48 -10.61
C ILE A 308 14.14 -6.88 -12.02
N HIS A 309 13.43 -5.97 -12.67
CA HIS A 309 12.90 -6.14 -14.02
C HIS A 309 13.65 -5.26 -15.02
N ASP A 310 13.94 -5.82 -16.20
CA ASP A 310 14.31 -5.07 -17.40
C ASP A 310 13.04 -4.58 -18.10
N LEU A 311 13.01 -3.27 -18.36
CA LEU A 311 11.93 -2.50 -18.95
C LEU A 311 12.34 -1.89 -20.30
N SER A 312 13.44 -2.34 -20.92
CA SER A 312 13.84 -1.91 -22.27
C SER A 312 12.74 -2.12 -23.31
N ASP A 313 11.93 -3.17 -23.15
CA ASP A 313 10.64 -3.30 -23.80
C ASP A 313 9.54 -3.17 -22.74
N ILE A 314 8.98 -1.97 -22.60
CA ILE A 314 7.98 -1.67 -21.57
C ILE A 314 6.70 -2.51 -21.68
N LYS A 315 6.42 -3.05 -22.88
CA LYS A 315 5.27 -3.93 -23.14
C LYS A 315 5.53 -5.36 -22.66
N ASN A 316 6.79 -5.71 -22.42
CA ASN A 316 7.22 -7.04 -21.99
C ASN A 316 8.27 -6.94 -20.86
N PRO A 317 7.91 -6.50 -19.64
CA PRO A 317 8.82 -6.52 -18.49
C PRO A 317 9.44 -7.91 -18.29
N LYS A 318 10.75 -7.97 -18.08
CA LYS A 318 11.47 -9.24 -17.89
C LYS A 318 12.16 -9.27 -16.54
N LEU A 319 11.88 -10.29 -15.74
CA LEU A 319 12.64 -10.53 -14.51
C LEU A 319 14.09 -10.89 -14.87
N ILE A 320 15.05 -10.11 -14.39
CA ILE A 320 16.48 -10.33 -14.65
C ILE A 320 17.28 -10.66 -13.40
N GLY A 321 16.79 -10.29 -12.22
CA GLY A 321 17.47 -10.53 -10.95
C GLY A 321 16.49 -10.61 -9.80
N ARG A 322 16.84 -11.42 -8.78
CA ARG A 322 15.99 -11.64 -7.62
C ARG A 322 16.84 -11.88 -6.38
N PHE A 323 16.63 -11.08 -5.34
CA PHE A 323 17.17 -11.32 -4.01
C PHE A 323 16.09 -11.97 -3.16
N TYR A 324 16.28 -13.25 -2.83
CA TYR A 324 15.25 -14.10 -2.21
C TYR A 324 15.86 -14.94 -1.09
N PRO A 325 16.23 -14.30 0.04
CA PRO A 325 16.80 -15.00 1.18
C PRO A 325 15.78 -15.96 1.82
N LYS A 326 16.26 -16.88 2.64
CA LYS A 326 15.41 -17.73 3.47
C LYS A 326 14.89 -16.89 4.65
N MET A 327 13.58 -16.87 4.84
CA MET A 327 12.91 -16.07 5.86
C MET A 327 11.86 -16.92 6.59
N LYS A 328 11.43 -16.47 7.78
CA LYS A 328 10.33 -17.13 8.49
C LYS A 328 9.00 -16.73 7.86
N PRO A 329 8.09 -17.68 7.55
CA PRO A 329 6.76 -17.36 7.03
C PRO A 329 5.93 -16.50 7.97
N GLY A 330 5.27 -15.47 7.43
CA GLY A 330 4.49 -14.47 8.19
C GLY A 330 5.07 -13.06 8.07
N ALA A 331 4.32 -12.05 8.55
CA ALA A 331 4.56 -10.64 8.26
C ALA A 331 4.64 -10.35 6.74
N ILE A 332 5.15 -9.18 6.35
CA ILE A 332 5.48 -8.85 4.96
C ILE A 332 7.00 -8.62 4.87
N PRO A 333 7.77 -9.67 4.53
CA PRO A 333 9.22 -9.65 4.34
C PRO A 333 9.82 -8.48 3.55
N PHE A 334 9.27 -8.21 2.37
CA PHE A 334 9.73 -7.16 1.47
C PHE A 334 8.54 -6.28 1.11
N HIS A 335 8.54 -5.06 1.62
CA HIS A 335 7.41 -4.13 1.50
C HIS A 335 7.79 -2.82 0.78
N THR A 336 9.02 -2.34 0.93
CA THR A 336 9.48 -1.12 0.24
C THR A 336 10.95 -1.27 -0.13
N ILE A 337 11.28 -0.86 -1.35
CA ILE A 337 12.66 -0.80 -1.84
C ILE A 337 13.06 0.67 -1.93
N ASP A 338 13.99 1.10 -1.07
CA ASP A 338 14.61 2.41 -1.17
C ASP A 338 15.69 2.40 -2.24
N ILE A 339 15.40 3.10 -3.34
CA ILE A 339 16.27 3.28 -4.50
C ILE A 339 17.10 4.57 -4.45
N ALA A 340 16.99 5.38 -3.39
CA ALA A 340 17.66 6.69 -3.30
C ALA A 340 19.20 6.58 -3.25
N ARG A 341 19.75 5.39 -2.97
CA ARG A 341 21.19 5.11 -2.89
C ARG A 341 21.70 4.23 -4.03
N LEU A 342 20.92 4.09 -5.11
CA LEU A 342 21.27 3.22 -6.23
C LEU A 342 22.61 3.60 -6.89
N ASN A 343 22.97 4.88 -6.89
CA ASN A 343 24.27 5.38 -7.37
C ASN A 343 25.47 4.82 -6.59
N ARG A 344 25.26 4.26 -5.40
CA ARG A 344 26.28 3.59 -4.58
C ARG A 344 26.31 2.07 -4.82
N GLY A 345 25.47 1.56 -5.73
CA GLY A 345 25.40 0.15 -6.10
C GLY A 345 24.59 -0.71 -5.13
N PHE A 346 23.75 -0.14 -4.27
CA PHE A 346 22.89 -0.90 -3.36
C PHE A 346 21.51 -0.27 -3.21
N VAL A 347 20.56 -1.07 -2.74
CA VAL A 347 19.23 -0.64 -2.29
C VAL A 347 18.99 -1.10 -0.85
N ILE A 348 18.06 -0.44 -0.15
CA ILE A 348 17.63 -0.86 1.19
C ILE A 348 16.22 -1.40 1.09
N THR A 349 15.96 -2.59 1.63
CA THR A 349 14.63 -3.19 1.64
C THR A 349 14.06 -3.17 3.05
N ASN A 350 12.80 -2.75 3.17
CA ASN A 350 12.09 -2.68 4.44
C ASN A 350 10.89 -3.66 4.50
N PRO A 351 10.67 -4.38 5.62
CA PRO A 351 9.48 -5.19 5.84
C PRO A 351 8.29 -4.34 6.35
N GLU A 352 7.09 -4.90 6.32
CA GLU A 352 5.91 -4.37 7.03
C GLU A 352 5.50 -5.35 8.13
N ALA A 353 5.52 -4.85 9.36
CA ALA A 353 4.92 -5.49 10.51
C ALA A 353 3.41 -5.22 10.48
N LEU A 354 2.60 -6.27 10.57
CA LEU A 354 1.15 -6.19 10.60
C LEU A 354 0.59 -6.30 12.02
N ASN A 355 1.31 -6.98 12.91
CA ASN A 355 0.85 -7.28 14.26
C ASN A 355 1.57 -6.44 15.30
N PRO A 356 0.83 -5.85 16.25
CA PRO A 356 1.43 -5.17 17.39
C PRO A 356 2.15 -6.17 18.32
N ASP A 357 2.85 -5.62 19.33
CA ASP A 357 3.42 -6.39 20.45
C ASP A 357 4.44 -7.49 20.07
N CYS A 358 5.10 -7.31 18.92
CA CYS A 358 6.01 -8.30 18.33
C CYS A 358 5.33 -9.68 18.14
N ASN A 359 4.03 -9.67 17.83
CA ASN A 359 3.21 -10.88 17.68
C ASN A 359 3.23 -11.42 16.24
N GLU A 360 4.40 -11.39 15.62
CA GLU A 360 4.68 -11.97 14.32
C GLU A 360 6.19 -12.24 14.20
N PRO A 361 6.63 -13.05 13.22
CA PRO A 361 8.05 -13.27 13.00
C PRO A 361 8.78 -11.97 12.68
N TYR A 362 9.90 -11.74 13.37
CA TYR A 362 10.80 -10.65 13.01
C TYR A 362 11.32 -10.82 11.59
N GLN A 363 11.20 -9.75 10.79
CA GLN A 363 11.78 -9.65 9.46
C GLN A 363 12.87 -8.56 9.48
N PRO A 364 14.07 -8.85 8.96
CA PRO A 364 15.16 -7.87 8.96
C PRO A 364 15.02 -6.84 7.83
N LEU A 365 15.68 -5.70 8.02
CA LEU A 365 16.06 -4.80 6.93
C LEU A 365 17.24 -5.43 6.17
N TRP A 366 17.26 -5.29 4.85
CA TRP A 366 18.40 -5.73 4.04
C TRP A 366 19.05 -4.54 3.33
N VAL A 367 20.38 -4.56 3.26
CA VAL A 367 21.16 -3.77 2.31
C VAL A 367 21.58 -4.74 1.22
N VAL A 368 21.07 -4.56 0.02
CA VAL A 368 21.26 -5.51 -1.10
C VAL A 368 22.17 -4.87 -2.13
N ASP A 369 23.30 -5.51 -2.44
CA ASP A 369 24.17 -5.09 -3.54
C ASP A 369 23.46 -5.37 -4.86
N VAL A 370 23.36 -4.35 -5.70
CA VAL A 370 22.70 -4.41 -7.02
C VAL A 370 23.59 -3.83 -8.12
N LYS A 371 24.91 -3.80 -7.92
CA LYS A 371 25.87 -3.37 -8.97
C LYS A 371 25.74 -4.22 -10.24
N ASP A 372 25.52 -5.52 -10.05
CA ASP A 372 25.04 -6.41 -11.11
C ASP A 372 23.54 -6.66 -10.89
N PRO A 373 22.65 -6.01 -11.66
CA PRO A 373 21.21 -6.16 -11.48
C PRO A 373 20.71 -7.58 -11.79
N THR A 374 21.52 -8.42 -12.44
CA THR A 374 21.18 -9.82 -12.72
C THR A 374 21.51 -10.76 -11.56
N LYS A 375 22.34 -10.30 -10.60
CA LYS A 375 22.82 -11.10 -9.46
C LYS A 375 22.80 -10.29 -8.14
N PRO A 376 21.63 -9.78 -7.72
CA PRO A 376 21.53 -9.05 -6.47
C PRO A 376 21.83 -9.97 -5.27
N LYS A 377 22.53 -9.46 -4.26
CA LYS A 377 23.03 -10.28 -3.13
C LYS A 377 23.15 -9.55 -1.80
#